data_AF-A0A497MK47-F1
#
_entry.id   AF-A0A497MK47-F1
#
_cell.length_a   1.000
_cell.length_b   1.000
_cell.length_c   1.000
_cell.angle_alpha   90.00
_cell.angle_beta   90.00
_cell.angle_gamma   90.00
#
_symmetry.space_group_name_H-M   'P 1'
#
loop_
_entity.id
_entity.type
_entity.pdbx_description
1 polymer ?
#
loop_
_entity_poly.entity_id
_entity_poly.type
_entity_poly.pdbx_seq_one_letter_code
_entity_poly.pdbx_strand_id
1 'polypeptide(L)'
;DIVGNLKVFASQAFRCKRCNARFRRIPLGGRCTRCGGELTLTVYKGSVEKYLEIARWLAEAYGLEEYYRQRITLVKSEIEAVFSAGEREGKKTTQLTDFL
;
A
#
# COMPACT_ATOMS: atom_id res chain seq x y z
N ASP A 1 7.87 -8.89 -9.86
CA ASP A 1 7.02 -7.69 -9.94
C ASP A 1 6.41 -7.32 -8.59
N ILE A 2 5.39 -8.05 -8.11
CA ILE A 2 4.60 -7.78 -6.87
C ILE A 2 5.41 -7.17 -5.71
N VAL A 3 6.43 -7.86 -5.20
CA VAL A 3 7.27 -7.40 -4.06
C VAL A 3 8.00 -6.08 -4.36
N GLY A 4 8.41 -5.87 -5.61
CA GLY A 4 8.98 -4.61 -6.07
C GLY A 4 7.96 -3.47 -6.01
N ASN A 5 6.76 -3.69 -6.56
CA ASN A 5 5.68 -2.70 -6.51
C ASN A 5 5.23 -2.41 -5.08
N LEU A 6 5.18 -3.41 -4.20
CA LEU A 6 4.89 -3.24 -2.77
C LEU A 6 5.97 -2.39 -2.07
N LYS A 7 7.26 -2.69 -2.31
CA LYS A 7 8.38 -1.92 -1.76
C LYS A 7 8.37 -0.46 -2.24
N VAL A 8 8.08 -0.24 -3.53
CA VAL A 8 7.92 1.12 -4.09
C VAL A 8 6.70 1.79 -3.48
N PHE A 9 5.55 1.12 -3.39
CA PHE A 9 4.33 1.65 -2.77
C PHE A 9 4.57 2.14 -1.35
N ALA A 10 5.25 1.35 -0.51
CA ALA A 10 5.55 1.67 0.88
C ALA A 10 6.59 2.81 1.04
N SER A 11 7.39 3.10 0.01
CA SER A 11 8.45 4.13 0.03
C SER A 11 8.21 5.30 -0.94
N GLN A 12 7.02 5.37 -1.54
CA GLN A 12 6.74 6.26 -2.66
C GLN A 12 6.75 7.75 -2.29
N ALA A 13 7.02 8.58 -3.29
CA ALA A 13 6.77 10.01 -3.21
C ALA A 13 5.32 10.34 -3.59
N PHE A 14 4.81 11.44 -3.03
CA PHE A 14 3.49 12.00 -3.31
C PHE A 14 3.60 13.12 -4.34
N ARG A 15 2.59 13.26 -5.20
CA ARG A 15 2.51 14.24 -6.30
C ARG A 15 1.35 15.20 -6.07
N CYS A 16 1.54 16.50 -6.20
CA CYS A 16 0.41 17.43 -6.24
C CYS A 16 -0.36 17.28 -7.56
N LYS A 17 -1.68 17.09 -7.50
CA LYS A 17 -2.55 16.98 -8.69
C LYS A 17 -2.49 18.24 -9.57
N ARG A 18 -2.37 19.42 -8.95
CA ARG A 18 -2.43 20.74 -9.64
C ARG A 18 -1.08 21.21 -10.20
N CYS A 19 0.00 21.16 -9.43
CA CYS A 19 1.29 21.74 -9.82
C CYS A 19 2.42 20.71 -10.05
N ASN A 20 2.14 19.40 -9.94
CA ASN A 20 3.11 18.32 -10.11
C ASN A 20 4.31 18.35 -9.12
N ALA A 21 4.31 19.22 -8.11
CA ALA A 21 5.33 19.22 -7.06
C ALA A 21 5.36 17.85 -6.36
N ARG A 22 6.58 17.33 -6.14
CA ARG A 22 6.83 16.01 -5.54
C ARG A 22 7.30 16.16 -4.10
N PHE A 23 6.80 15.28 -3.22
CA PHE A 23 7.09 15.28 -1.80
C PHE A 23 7.45 13.87 -1.33
N ARG A 24 8.58 13.70 -0.61
CA ARG A 24 8.99 12.40 -0.06
C ARG A 24 8.06 11.90 1.07
N ARG A 25 7.38 12.82 1.76
CA ARG A 25 6.35 12.54 2.78
C ARG A 25 5.23 13.58 2.62
N ILE A 26 4.01 13.24 3.03
CA ILE A 26 2.91 14.20 3.10
C ILE A 26 3.28 15.31 4.12
N PRO A 27 3.18 16.61 3.77
CA PRO A 27 3.34 17.71 4.73
C PRO A 27 2.26 17.66 5.81
N LEU A 28 2.57 18.10 7.03
CA LEU A 28 1.64 18.03 8.17
C LEU A 28 0.26 18.66 7.92
N GLY A 29 0.19 19.72 7.09
CA GLY A 29 -1.07 20.34 6.69
C GLY A 29 -1.86 19.61 5.58
N GLY A 30 -1.46 18.40 5.18
CA GLY A 30 -2.13 17.55 4.19
C GLY A 30 -2.13 18.05 2.72
N ARG A 31 -1.80 19.33 2.50
CA ARG A 31 -1.88 20.01 1.19
C ARG A 31 -0.50 20.31 0.61
N CYS A 32 -0.44 20.57 -0.69
CA CYS A 32 0.78 21.01 -1.36
C CYS A 32 1.22 22.39 -0.84
N THR A 33 2.43 22.47 -0.28
CA THR A 33 3.02 23.72 0.25
C THR A 33 3.32 24.78 -0.81
N ARG A 34 3.24 24.46 -2.11
CA ARG A 34 3.48 25.41 -3.22
C ARG A 34 2.22 26.05 -3.80
N CYS A 35 1.07 25.37 -3.77
CA CYS A 35 -0.15 25.84 -4.45
C CYS A 35 -1.47 25.52 -3.75
N GLY A 36 -1.41 24.97 -2.52
CA GLY A 36 -2.58 24.56 -1.74
C GLY A 36 -3.34 23.34 -2.28
N GLY A 37 -2.97 22.81 -3.46
CA GLY A 37 -3.65 21.69 -4.11
C GLY A 37 -3.46 20.34 -3.40
N GLU A 38 -4.39 19.43 -3.68
CA GLU A 38 -4.39 18.05 -3.17
C GLU A 38 -3.13 17.28 -3.59
N LEU A 39 -2.67 16.38 -2.71
CA LEU A 39 -1.59 15.43 -2.95
C LEU A 39 -2.17 14.05 -3.27
N THR A 40 -1.51 13.31 -4.15
CA THR A 40 -1.93 11.97 -4.57
C THR A 40 -0.75 11.02 -4.62
N LEU A 41 -1.06 9.72 -4.55
CA LEU A 41 -0.10 8.64 -4.70
C LEU A 41 0.47 8.60 -6.12
N THR A 42 1.69 8.11 -6.24
CA THR A 42 2.33 7.81 -7.54
C THR A 42 2.20 6.33 -7.91
N VAL A 43 2.02 5.45 -6.92
CA VAL A 43 1.77 4.01 -7.07
C VAL A 43 0.51 3.67 -6.25
N TYR A 44 -0.42 2.94 -6.87
CA TYR A 44 -1.74 2.63 -6.29
C TYR A 44 -1.86 1.15 -5.91
N LYS A 45 -2.71 0.83 -4.92
CA LYS A 45 -3.00 -0.54 -4.44
C LYS A 45 -3.16 -1.56 -5.58
N GLY A 46 -3.99 -1.24 -6.57
CA GLY A 46 -4.24 -2.12 -7.73
C GLY A 46 -3.00 -2.48 -8.57
N SER A 47 -1.95 -1.65 -8.59
CA SER A 47 -0.69 -1.99 -9.28
C SER A 47 0.18 -3.00 -8.52
N VAL A 48 -0.06 -3.16 -7.22
CA VAL A 48 0.58 -4.18 -6.38
C VAL A 48 -0.20 -5.50 -6.47
N GLU A 49 -1.53 -5.44 -6.35
CA GLU A 49 -2.39 -6.63 -6.25
C GLU A 49 -2.63 -7.36 -7.58
N LYS A 50 -2.57 -6.65 -8.73
CA LYS A 50 -2.92 -7.18 -10.07
C LYS A 50 -2.33 -8.56 -10.40
N TYR A 51 -1.11 -8.84 -9.93
CA TYR A 51 -0.38 -10.07 -10.25
C TYR A 51 -0.47 -11.15 -9.16
N LEU A 52 -1.06 -10.87 -7.99
CA LEU A 52 -1.07 -11.79 -6.85
C LEU A 52 -1.92 -13.04 -7.14
N GLU A 53 -3.16 -12.87 -7.61
CA GLU A 53 -4.02 -14.00 -7.98
C GLU A 53 -3.48 -14.77 -9.18
N ILE A 54 -2.84 -14.10 -10.15
CA ILE A 54 -2.20 -14.76 -11.30
C ILE A 54 -1.02 -15.63 -10.81
N ALA A 55 -0.18 -15.12 -9.91
CA ALA A 55 0.93 -15.88 -9.34
C ALA A 55 0.44 -17.08 -8.51
N ARG A 56 -0.62 -16.90 -7.71
CA ARG A 56 -1.26 -17.99 -6.95
C ARG A 56 -1.80 -19.07 -7.88
N TRP A 57 -2.58 -18.70 -8.89
CA TRP A 57 -3.12 -19.62 -9.89
C TRP A 57 -2.03 -20.41 -10.62
N LEU A 58 -0.92 -19.76 -11.03
CA LEU A 58 0.22 -20.45 -11.65
C LEU A 58 0.87 -21.47 -10.71
N ALA A 59 1.02 -21.16 -9.42
CA ALA A 59 1.62 -22.07 -8.44
C ALA A 59 0.73 -23.29 -8.11
N GLU A 60 -0.59 -23.12 -8.18
CA GLU A 60 -1.57 -24.20 -8.07
C GLU A 60 -1.60 -25.05 -9.36
N ALA A 61 -1.78 -24.42 -10.53
CA ALA A 61 -1.95 -25.10 -11.81
C ALA A 61 -0.72 -25.90 -12.28
N TYR A 62 0.49 -25.39 -12.03
CA TYR A 62 1.74 -26.06 -12.43
C TYR A 62 2.41 -26.85 -11.30
N GLY A 63 1.76 -26.99 -10.14
CA GLY A 63 2.25 -27.85 -9.07
C GLY A 63 3.59 -27.41 -8.45
N LEU A 64 3.94 -26.11 -8.52
CA LEU A 64 5.24 -25.57 -8.08
C LEU A 64 5.65 -25.99 -6.66
N GLU A 65 6.96 -26.00 -6.38
CA GLU A 65 7.49 -26.38 -5.06
C GLU A 65 6.91 -25.54 -3.92
N GLU A 66 6.85 -26.15 -2.73
CA GLU A 66 6.23 -25.59 -1.54
C GLU A 66 6.80 -24.21 -1.14
N TYR A 67 8.11 -24.00 -1.34
CA TYR A 67 8.75 -22.70 -1.16
C TYR A 67 8.05 -21.56 -1.92
N TYR A 68 7.65 -21.79 -3.17
CA TYR A 68 6.99 -20.78 -3.99
C TYR A 68 5.56 -20.53 -3.51
N ARG A 69 4.82 -21.56 -3.08
CA ARG A 69 3.48 -21.41 -2.49
C ARG A 69 3.53 -20.59 -1.21
N GLN A 70 4.41 -20.96 -0.27
CA GLN A 70 4.60 -20.24 0.98
C GLN A 70 5.01 -18.78 0.74
N ARG A 71 5.91 -18.54 -0.22
CA ARG A 71 6.33 -17.19 -0.60
C ARG A 71 5.19 -16.34 -1.14
N ILE A 72 4.27 -16.90 -1.94
CA ILE A 72 3.08 -16.19 -2.42
C ILE A 72 2.14 -15.87 -1.26
N THR A 73 1.92 -16.82 -0.34
CA THR A 73 1.10 -16.62 0.88
C THR A 73 1.68 -15.53 1.79
N LEU A 74 3.00 -15.50 1.99
CA LEU A 74 3.67 -14.46 2.77
C LEU A 74 3.49 -13.08 2.12
N VAL A 75 3.73 -12.96 0.80
CA VAL A 75 3.55 -11.70 0.07
C VAL A 75 2.09 -11.23 0.09
N LYS A 76 1.12 -12.15 0.07
CA LYS A 76 -0.30 -11.83 0.30
C LYS A 76 -0.53 -11.21 1.69
N SER A 77 -0.01 -11.84 2.74
CA SER A 77 -0.17 -11.32 4.11
C SER A 77 0.53 -9.97 4.33
N GLU A 78 1.68 -9.73 3.68
CA GLU A 78 2.36 -8.42 3.69
C GLU A 78 1.50 -7.34 3.02
N ILE A 79 0.89 -7.64 1.87
CA ILE A 79 -0.04 -6.75 1.16
C ILE A 79 -1.24 -6.42 2.07
N GLU A 80 -1.90 -7.44 2.63
CA GLU A 80 -3.04 -7.27 3.53
C GLU A 80 -2.68 -6.43 4.77
N ALA A 81 -1.51 -6.63 5.38
CA ALA A 81 -1.04 -5.84 6.52
C ALA A 81 -0.78 -4.36 6.15
N VAL A 82 -0.19 -4.09 4.98
CA VAL A 82 0.08 -2.72 4.52
C VAL A 82 -1.21 -1.95 4.22
N PHE A 83 -2.22 -2.60 3.61
CA PHE A 83 -3.46 -1.92 3.21
C PHE A 83 -4.51 -1.84 4.32
N SER A 84 -4.62 -2.85 5.20
CA SER A 84 -5.56 -2.84 6.34
C SER A 84 -5.24 -1.80 7.42
N ALA A 85 -4.01 -1.26 7.43
CA ALA A 85 -3.65 -0.12 8.26
C ALA A 85 -4.32 1.20 7.79
N GLY A 86 -4.55 1.36 6.48
CA GLY A 86 -5.18 2.54 5.88
C GLY A 86 -6.69 2.60 6.09
N GLU A 87 -7.35 1.45 6.20
CA GLU A 87 -8.80 1.33 6.46
C GLU A 87 -9.21 1.77 7.89
N ARG A 88 -8.25 2.23 8.70
CA ARG A 88 -8.49 2.79 10.04
C ARG A 88 -9.06 4.21 10.04
N GLU A 89 -9.28 4.84 8.89
CA GLU A 89 -10.00 6.13 8.79
C GLU A 89 -11.45 6.06 9.34
N GLY A 90 -11.98 4.86 9.64
CA GLY A 90 -13.25 4.65 10.35
C GLY A 90 -13.15 4.03 11.76
N LYS A 91 -11.96 3.76 12.31
CA LYS A 91 -11.84 3.13 13.65
C LYS A 91 -11.79 4.19 14.75
N LYS A 92 -12.86 4.17 15.56
CA LYS A 92 -13.14 4.97 16.77
C LYS A 92 -11.88 5.48 17.49
N THR A 93 -11.90 6.76 17.86
CA THR A 93 -10.99 7.33 18.86
C THR A 93 -11.04 6.47 20.12
N THR A 94 -9.94 5.78 20.43
CA THR A 94 -9.75 5.15 21.74
C THR A 94 -9.82 6.24 22.80
N GLN A 95 -10.77 6.13 23.71
CA GLN A 95 -10.94 7.10 24.78
C GLN A 95 -9.97 6.78 25.92
N LEU A 96 -9.63 7.77 26.73
CA LEU A 96 -8.74 7.57 27.89
C LEU A 96 -9.36 6.57 28.89
N THR A 97 -10.69 6.45 28.90
CA THR A 97 -11.48 5.47 29.66
C THR A 97 -11.27 4.02 29.20
N ASP A 98 -10.70 3.77 28.03
CA ASP A 98 -10.41 2.41 27.56
C ASP A 98 -9.16 1.80 28.24
N PHE A 99 -8.51 2.57 29.12
CA PHE A 99 -7.28 2.22 29.85
C PHE A 99 -7.41 2.28 31.39
N LEU A 100 -8.63 2.48 31.92
CA LEU A 100 -8.97 2.50 33.34
C LEU A 100 -9.87 1.31 33.70
#